data_AF-A0A7J5LE85-F1
#
_entry.id   AF-A0A7J5LE85-F1
#
_cell.length_a   1.000
_cell.length_b   1.000
_cell.length_c   1.000
_cell.angle_alpha   90.00
_cell.angle_beta   90.00
_cell.angle_gamma   90.00
#
_symmetry.space_group_name_H-M   'P 1'
#
loop_
_entity.id
_entity.type
_entity.pdbx_description
1 polymer ?
#
loop_
_entity_poly.entity_id
_entity_poly.type
_entity_poly.pdbx_seq_one_letter_code
_entity_poly.pdbx_strand_id
1 'polypeptide(L)'
;MDQNIYKLVYKVTHAGGSGSCFYLKSYNLFVTNYHVVNGFHTVAIHDNDRNPYLAKVVLVNPSLDIALLAVDADFSALPELNLAADDSLAIGGKVSVAGYPYGMPFTVTEGSVSSPKQLMEGKYYIQTDAAVNPGNSGGPIFNENSEVVGVTVSKFTNADNMGFGVRVEALRKLLESVDGVDRNTFQVQCDSCDELISEEEEFCPSCGEKLPEEVFAEREQSPLSVFCEQAIAEMGVNPILARDGYDSWTFHKGSSEIRIFVYENTYLFAVSPINLLPKKEVERVLDYILSEDFAPYKLGIEGRQIYMAYRIHLSDLTEESEDEIRKNLVNLAFKADDMDNMLVEQFGCEFSEYSKQEA
;
A
#
# COMPACT_ATOMS: atom_id res chain seq x y z
N MET A 1 -21.96 10.76 10.84
CA MET A 1 -21.20 9.91 9.92
C MET A 1 -20.88 8.61 10.68
N ASP A 2 -21.91 7.80 10.92
CA ASP A 2 -21.84 6.62 11.79
C ASP A 2 -22.08 5.36 10.96
N GLN A 3 -20.99 4.79 10.43
CA GLN A 3 -20.68 3.36 10.25
C GLN A 3 -19.38 3.23 9.44
N ASN A 4 -18.26 3.40 10.15
CA ASN A 4 -16.95 2.78 9.92
C ASN A 4 -16.30 2.79 8.52
N ILE A 5 -16.34 3.92 7.79
CA ILE A 5 -15.46 4.14 6.62
C ILE A 5 -13.99 3.81 6.95
N TYR A 6 -13.56 4.13 8.18
CA TYR A 6 -12.24 3.81 8.71
C TYR A 6 -11.88 2.31 8.66
N LYS A 7 -12.84 1.38 8.74
CA LYS A 7 -12.53 -0.05 8.65
C LYS A 7 -12.70 -0.62 7.24
N LEU A 8 -13.15 0.18 6.28
CA LEU A 8 -13.50 -0.26 4.93
C LEU A 8 -12.52 0.19 3.87
N VAL A 9 -11.67 1.18 4.17
CA VAL A 9 -10.67 1.73 3.26
C VAL A 9 -9.29 1.27 3.72
N TYR A 10 -8.48 0.81 2.78
CA TYR A 10 -7.19 0.16 2.99
C TYR A 10 -6.12 0.81 2.12
N LYS A 11 -4.87 0.80 2.58
CA LYS A 11 -3.72 1.31 1.82
C LYS A 11 -3.17 0.21 0.93
N VAL A 12 -3.09 0.43 -0.37
CA VAL A 12 -2.39 -0.47 -1.30
C VAL A 12 -0.92 -0.08 -1.35
N THR A 13 0.00 -1.03 -1.23
CA THR A 13 1.45 -0.81 -1.40
C THR A 13 2.10 -1.89 -2.26
N HIS A 14 3.11 -1.48 -3.01
CA HIS A 14 3.92 -2.34 -3.86
C HIS A 14 5.26 -1.64 -4.17
N ALA A 15 6.16 -2.28 -4.93
CA ALA A 15 7.50 -1.76 -5.23
C ALA A 15 7.51 -0.52 -6.15
N GLY A 16 6.35 -0.09 -6.65
CA GLY A 16 6.21 1.05 -7.55
C GLY A 16 5.54 2.27 -6.92
N GLY A 17 4.99 2.15 -5.71
CA GLY A 17 4.24 3.22 -5.06
C GLY A 17 3.13 2.71 -4.15
N SER A 18 2.16 3.58 -3.91
CA SER A 18 1.01 3.31 -3.06
C SER A 18 -0.25 3.98 -3.58
N GLY A 19 -1.39 3.48 -3.11
CA GLY A 19 -2.72 3.99 -3.38
C GLY A 19 -3.69 3.60 -2.28
N SER A 20 -4.98 3.72 -2.58
CA SER A 20 -6.07 3.34 -1.69
C SER A 20 -6.93 2.27 -2.35
N CYS A 21 -7.62 1.48 -1.55
CA CYS A 21 -8.68 0.58 -1.99
C CYS A 21 -9.80 0.53 -0.94
N PHE A 22 -10.95 -0.02 -1.31
CA PHE A 22 -12.05 -0.22 -0.37
C PHE A 22 -12.75 -1.55 -0.57
N TYR A 23 -13.28 -2.11 0.51
CA TYR A 23 -13.92 -3.42 0.52
C TYR A 23 -15.41 -3.35 0.16
N LEU A 24 -15.84 -4.20 -0.78
CA LEU A 24 -17.25 -4.43 -1.10
C LEU A 24 -17.67 -5.82 -0.63
N LYS A 25 -18.36 -5.86 0.50
CA LYS A 25 -18.76 -7.10 1.19
C LYS A 25 -19.67 -7.99 0.36
N SER A 26 -20.67 -7.43 -0.32
CA SER A 26 -21.55 -8.14 -1.25
C SER A 26 -20.82 -8.95 -2.32
N TYR A 27 -19.62 -8.54 -2.71
CA TYR A 27 -18.78 -9.24 -3.70
C TYR A 27 -17.59 -9.97 -3.05
N ASN A 28 -17.30 -9.71 -1.79
CA ASN A 28 -16.08 -10.15 -1.11
C ASN A 28 -14.81 -9.82 -1.95
N LEU A 29 -14.70 -8.57 -2.40
CA LEU A 29 -13.59 -8.06 -3.21
C LEU A 29 -13.23 -6.64 -2.76
N PHE A 30 -11.98 -6.26 -2.97
CA PHE A 30 -11.54 -4.87 -2.83
C PHE A 30 -11.53 -4.20 -4.20
N VAL A 31 -11.85 -2.91 -4.23
CA VAL A 31 -11.84 -2.08 -5.42
C VAL A 31 -10.70 -1.06 -5.31
N THR A 32 -9.94 -0.89 -6.38
CA THR A 32 -8.94 0.17 -6.53
C THR A 32 -8.88 0.63 -7.99
N ASN A 33 -7.96 1.52 -8.33
CA ASN A 33 -7.70 1.86 -9.73
C ASN A 33 -6.73 0.89 -10.39
N TYR A 34 -6.88 0.68 -11.70
CA TYR A 34 -5.93 -0.10 -12.48
C TYR A 34 -4.52 0.48 -12.40
N HIS A 35 -4.35 1.81 -12.55
CA HIS A 35 -3.02 2.41 -12.51
C HIS A 35 -2.30 2.27 -11.16
N VAL A 36 -3.03 2.02 -10.07
CA VAL A 36 -2.44 1.76 -8.75
C VAL A 36 -1.76 0.40 -8.72
N VAL A 37 -2.28 -0.60 -9.43
CA VAL A 37 -1.76 -1.97 -9.43
C VAL A 37 -1.05 -2.35 -10.73
N ASN A 38 -0.93 -1.42 -11.68
CA ASN A 38 -0.37 -1.67 -13.00
C ASN A 38 1.05 -2.27 -12.90
N GLY A 39 1.23 -3.43 -13.53
CA GLY A 39 2.47 -4.19 -13.52
C GLY A 39 2.70 -5.04 -12.25
N PHE A 40 1.68 -5.24 -11.43
CA PHE A 40 1.74 -6.08 -10.23
C PHE A 40 0.51 -7.01 -10.19
N HIS A 41 0.71 -8.33 -10.26
CA HIS A 41 -0.40 -9.29 -10.09
C HIS A 41 -0.72 -9.55 -8.62
N THR A 42 0.20 -9.24 -7.71
CA THR A 42 0.00 -9.33 -6.27
C THR A 42 0.54 -8.09 -5.58
N VAL A 43 -0.24 -7.53 -4.67
CA VAL A 43 0.08 -6.33 -3.88
C VAL A 43 -0.17 -6.58 -2.40
N ALA A 44 0.35 -5.71 -1.55
CA ALA A 44 -0.03 -5.67 -0.14
C ALA A 44 -1.15 -4.66 0.05
N ILE A 45 -2.14 -5.00 0.89
CA ILE A 45 -3.08 -4.02 1.42
C ILE A 45 -2.93 -3.92 2.93
N HIS A 46 -3.09 -2.73 3.48
CA HIS A 46 -2.96 -2.48 4.92
C HIS A 46 -4.24 -1.89 5.47
N ASP A 47 -4.73 -2.44 6.58
CA ASP A 47 -5.76 -1.76 7.35
C ASP A 47 -5.19 -0.55 8.10
N ASN A 48 -6.06 0.17 8.79
CA ASN A 48 -5.68 1.34 9.56
C ASN A 48 -4.88 1.04 10.85
N ASP A 49 -4.83 -0.22 11.27
CA ASP A 49 -3.97 -0.69 12.35
C ASP A 49 -2.60 -1.17 11.83
N ARG A 50 -2.32 -0.98 10.53
CA ARG A 50 -1.08 -1.39 9.83
C ARG A 50 -0.89 -2.91 9.78
N ASN A 51 -1.99 -3.67 9.78
CA ASN A 51 -1.91 -5.10 9.49
C ASN A 51 -1.85 -5.31 7.97
N PRO A 52 -0.81 -5.99 7.45
CA PRO A 52 -0.68 -6.27 6.04
C PRO A 52 -1.48 -7.53 5.65
N TYR A 53 -2.11 -7.50 4.48
CA TYR A 53 -2.80 -8.62 3.86
C TYR A 53 -2.33 -8.78 2.41
N LEU A 54 -2.16 -10.03 1.97
CA LEU A 54 -1.75 -10.32 0.61
C LEU A 54 -2.96 -10.27 -0.31
N ALA A 55 -2.93 -9.41 -1.31
CA ALA A 55 -4.02 -9.21 -2.25
C ALA A 55 -3.62 -9.60 -3.67
N LYS A 56 -4.35 -10.53 -4.27
CA LYS A 56 -4.22 -10.88 -5.69
C LYS A 56 -5.05 -9.91 -6.52
N VAL A 57 -4.48 -9.39 -7.61
CA VAL A 57 -5.23 -8.66 -8.62
C VAL A 57 -5.94 -9.68 -9.50
N VAL A 58 -7.27 -9.73 -9.42
CA VAL A 58 -8.06 -10.79 -10.07
C VAL A 58 -8.79 -10.31 -11.32
N LEU A 59 -9.07 -9.01 -11.40
CA LEU A 59 -9.68 -8.42 -12.58
C LEU A 59 -9.20 -6.99 -12.76
N VAL A 60 -8.83 -6.63 -13.98
CA VAL A 60 -8.53 -5.25 -14.37
C VAL A 60 -9.35 -4.84 -15.58
N ASN A 61 -9.77 -3.58 -15.61
CA ASN A 61 -10.24 -2.92 -16.82
C ASN A 61 -9.46 -1.59 -16.99
N PRO A 62 -8.42 -1.55 -17.85
CA PRO A 62 -7.61 -0.36 -18.06
C PRO A 62 -8.39 0.82 -18.64
N SER A 63 -9.42 0.56 -19.46
CA SER A 63 -10.29 1.61 -20.01
C SER A 63 -11.13 2.26 -18.92
N LEU A 64 -11.61 1.52 -17.93
CA LEU A 64 -12.35 2.10 -16.80
C LEU A 64 -11.43 2.63 -15.69
N ASP A 65 -10.13 2.29 -15.74
CA ASP A 65 -9.15 2.56 -14.69
C ASP A 65 -9.57 1.94 -13.35
N ILE A 66 -10.10 0.72 -13.36
CA ILE A 66 -10.57 -0.02 -12.18
C ILE A 66 -9.89 -1.39 -12.12
N ALA A 67 -9.53 -1.81 -10.91
CA ALA A 67 -9.07 -3.16 -10.61
C ALA A 67 -9.80 -3.73 -9.39
N LEU A 68 -10.02 -5.05 -9.40
CA LEU A 68 -10.58 -5.82 -8.30
C LEU A 68 -9.50 -6.70 -7.68
N LEU A 69 -9.45 -6.72 -6.35
CA LEU A 69 -8.49 -7.51 -5.59
C LEU A 69 -9.20 -8.56 -4.73
N ALA A 70 -8.65 -9.77 -4.69
CA ALA A 70 -9.06 -10.83 -3.78
C ALA A 70 -8.01 -11.00 -2.67
N VAL A 71 -8.48 -11.17 -1.44
CA VAL A 71 -7.64 -11.29 -0.25
C VAL A 71 -8.06 -12.52 0.52
N ASP A 72 -7.09 -13.34 0.90
CA ASP A 72 -7.32 -14.57 1.67
C ASP A 72 -7.33 -14.28 3.17
N ALA A 73 -8.38 -13.57 3.63
CA ALA A 73 -8.65 -13.29 5.04
C ALA A 73 -10.16 -13.11 5.27
N ASP A 74 -10.59 -13.26 6.52
CA ASP A 74 -12.01 -13.09 6.88
C ASP A 74 -12.36 -11.62 7.15
N PHE A 75 -13.09 -11.02 6.21
CA PHE A 75 -13.64 -9.67 6.32
C PHE A 75 -15.14 -9.65 6.60
N SER A 76 -15.75 -10.80 6.93
CA SER A 76 -17.20 -10.93 7.11
C SER A 76 -17.77 -10.10 8.27
N ALA A 77 -16.93 -9.74 9.25
CA ALA A 77 -17.29 -8.87 10.35
C ALA A 77 -17.35 -7.37 9.98
N LEU A 78 -16.83 -6.98 8.82
CA LEU A 78 -16.88 -5.59 8.36
C LEU A 78 -18.31 -5.18 7.98
N PRO A 79 -18.66 -3.88 8.13
CA PRO A 79 -19.97 -3.39 7.71
C PRO A 79 -20.12 -3.43 6.18
N GLU A 80 -21.37 -3.34 5.71
CA GLU A 80 -21.65 -3.24 4.27
C GLU A 80 -21.28 -1.83 3.77
N LEU A 81 -20.65 -1.76 2.61
CA LEU A 81 -20.42 -0.51 1.89
C LEU A 81 -21.29 -0.48 0.64
N ASN A 82 -22.26 0.43 0.61
CA ASN A 82 -23.22 0.49 -0.48
C ASN A 82 -22.71 1.37 -1.63
N LEU A 83 -22.95 0.92 -2.85
CA LEU A 83 -22.81 1.75 -4.05
C LEU A 83 -24.10 2.55 -4.24
N ALA A 84 -24.00 3.82 -4.63
CA ALA A 84 -25.19 4.60 -4.97
C ALA A 84 -25.95 3.93 -6.13
N ALA A 85 -27.28 3.92 -6.05
CA ALA A 85 -28.12 3.25 -7.06
C ALA A 85 -28.21 4.03 -8.38
N ASP A 86 -27.97 5.34 -8.34
CA ASP A 86 -28.01 6.24 -9.47
C ASP A 86 -26.82 7.23 -9.45
N ASP A 87 -26.67 7.96 -10.56
CA ASP A 87 -25.67 9.04 -10.69
C ASP A 87 -26.30 10.40 -10.34
N SER A 88 -27.09 10.45 -9.26
CA SER A 88 -27.84 11.64 -8.81
C SER A 88 -26.98 12.79 -8.27
N LEU A 89 -25.66 12.72 -8.44
CA LEU A 89 -24.78 13.82 -8.06
C LEU A 89 -25.20 15.11 -8.78
N ALA A 90 -25.54 16.11 -7.99
CA ALA A 90 -25.84 17.45 -8.45
C ALA A 90 -24.67 18.38 -8.14
N ILE A 91 -24.46 19.39 -8.99
CA ILE A 91 -23.49 20.45 -8.73
C ILE A 91 -23.77 21.08 -7.36
N GLY A 92 -22.74 21.22 -6.54
CA GLY A 92 -22.83 21.73 -5.17
C GLY A 92 -23.26 20.70 -4.12
N GLY A 93 -23.63 19.47 -4.51
CA GLY A 93 -23.89 18.38 -3.57
C GLY A 93 -22.62 18.01 -2.81
N LYS A 94 -22.74 17.70 -1.52
CA LYS A 94 -21.55 17.38 -0.70
C LYS A 94 -21.02 16.00 -1.01
N VAL A 95 -19.70 15.89 -1.00
CA VAL A 95 -18.97 14.63 -1.14
C VAL A 95 -17.82 14.57 -0.17
N SER A 96 -17.37 13.37 0.14
CA SER A 96 -16.13 13.14 0.89
C SER A 96 -15.25 12.11 0.19
N VAL A 97 -13.95 12.35 0.18
CA VAL A 97 -12.92 11.44 -0.36
C VAL A 97 -12.19 10.81 0.82
N ALA A 98 -12.04 9.49 0.81
CA ALA A 98 -11.32 8.76 1.85
C ALA A 98 -10.11 8.01 1.25
N GLY A 99 -8.95 8.07 1.91
CA GLY A 99 -7.74 7.42 1.41
C GLY A 99 -6.47 7.76 2.19
N TYR A 100 -5.34 7.38 1.60
CA TYR A 100 -3.99 7.49 2.18
C TYR A 100 -3.12 8.43 1.35
N PRO A 101 -3.26 9.76 1.51
CA PRO A 101 -2.51 10.72 0.72
C PRO A 101 -1.00 10.54 0.97
N TYR A 102 -0.22 10.38 -0.09
CA TYR A 102 1.21 10.12 -0.08
C TYR A 102 1.60 8.87 0.76
N GLY A 103 0.67 7.94 0.96
CA GLY A 103 0.86 6.78 1.86
C GLY A 103 0.84 7.13 3.35
N MET A 104 0.53 8.38 3.70
CA MET A 104 0.36 8.86 5.08
C MET A 104 -0.88 8.24 5.74
N PRO A 105 -1.05 8.37 7.07
CA PRO A 105 -2.22 7.87 7.77
C PRO A 105 -3.53 8.28 7.12
N PHE A 106 -4.53 7.42 7.26
CA PHE A 106 -5.85 7.59 6.66
C PHE A 106 -6.45 8.97 6.90
N THR A 107 -6.99 9.57 5.84
CA THR A 107 -7.66 10.86 5.88
C THR A 107 -9.01 10.80 5.18
N VAL A 108 -9.90 11.69 5.61
CA VAL A 108 -11.15 12.00 4.90
C VAL A 108 -11.14 13.49 4.59
N THR A 109 -11.34 13.84 3.33
CA THR A 109 -11.45 15.24 2.88
C THR A 109 -12.87 15.47 2.38
N GLU A 110 -13.49 16.56 2.83
CA GLU A 110 -14.84 16.93 2.40
C GLU A 110 -14.78 18.03 1.34
N GLY A 111 -15.78 18.03 0.47
CA GLY A 111 -15.97 19.05 -0.55
C GLY A 111 -17.37 18.96 -1.16
N SER A 112 -17.49 19.50 -2.36
CA SER A 112 -18.69 19.56 -3.17
C SER A 112 -18.43 19.05 -4.58
N VAL A 113 -19.49 18.63 -5.26
CA VAL A 113 -19.41 18.27 -6.68
C VAL A 113 -19.30 19.55 -7.50
N SER A 114 -18.15 19.76 -8.14
CA SER A 114 -17.94 20.84 -9.10
C SER A 114 -18.58 20.53 -10.44
N SER A 115 -18.50 19.27 -10.89
CA SER A 115 -19.16 18.76 -12.09
C SER A 115 -19.44 17.27 -11.93
N PRO A 116 -20.70 16.80 -12.01
CA PRO A 116 -21.01 15.38 -11.87
C PRO A 116 -20.60 14.54 -13.10
N LYS A 117 -20.41 15.19 -14.25
CA LYS A 117 -20.00 14.56 -15.51
C LYS A 117 -19.03 15.46 -16.26
N GLN A 118 -17.78 15.48 -15.83
CA GLN A 118 -16.70 16.20 -16.48
C GLN A 118 -16.03 15.34 -17.55
N LEU A 119 -16.07 15.78 -18.80
CA LEU A 119 -15.40 15.10 -19.91
C LEU A 119 -13.89 15.40 -19.88
N MET A 120 -13.07 14.38 -19.70
CA MET A 120 -11.61 14.46 -19.76
C MET A 120 -11.07 13.26 -20.51
N GLU A 121 -10.18 13.49 -21.48
CA GLU A 121 -9.52 12.41 -22.25
C GLU A 121 -10.53 11.40 -22.83
N GLY A 122 -11.71 11.87 -23.24
CA GLY A 122 -12.77 11.03 -23.80
C GLY A 122 -13.61 10.25 -22.78
N LYS A 123 -13.39 10.42 -21.47
CA LYS A 123 -14.12 9.74 -20.39
C LYS A 123 -14.80 10.74 -19.45
N TYR A 124 -15.90 10.32 -18.83
CA TYR A 124 -16.64 11.15 -17.88
C TYR A 124 -16.25 10.83 -16.44
N TYR A 125 -15.78 11.85 -15.73
CA TYR A 125 -15.39 11.79 -14.32
C TYR A 125 -16.32 12.64 -13.46
N ILE A 126 -16.36 12.35 -12.16
CA ILE A 126 -16.81 13.31 -11.15
C ILE A 126 -15.67 14.30 -10.98
N GLN A 127 -15.98 15.59 -10.97
CA GLN A 127 -15.08 16.64 -10.53
C GLN A 127 -15.56 17.17 -9.19
N THR A 128 -14.65 17.32 -8.23
CA THR A 128 -14.90 17.84 -6.89
C THR A 128 -13.82 18.83 -6.48
N ASP A 129 -14.13 19.71 -5.53
CA ASP A 129 -13.16 20.56 -4.83
C ASP A 129 -12.63 19.91 -3.52
N ALA A 130 -13.08 18.70 -3.17
CA ALA A 130 -12.49 17.92 -2.09
C ALA A 130 -11.00 17.67 -2.39
N ALA A 131 -10.14 17.81 -1.38
CA ALA A 131 -8.70 17.66 -1.58
C ALA A 131 -8.34 16.22 -2.00
N VAL A 132 -7.76 16.09 -3.19
CA VAL A 132 -7.27 14.83 -3.76
C VAL A 132 -5.77 14.97 -3.99
N ASN A 133 -5.00 14.03 -3.42
CA ASN A 133 -3.55 13.96 -3.57
C ASN A 133 -3.14 12.58 -4.09
N PRO A 134 -1.93 12.41 -4.64
CA PRO A 134 -1.31 11.10 -4.83
C PRO A 134 -1.53 10.21 -3.60
N GLY A 135 -1.87 8.93 -3.79
CA GLY A 135 -2.22 8.01 -2.70
C GLY A 135 -3.72 7.91 -2.39
N ASN A 136 -4.53 8.94 -2.71
CA ASN A 136 -6.00 8.82 -2.65
C ASN A 136 -6.57 8.00 -3.82
N SER A 137 -5.82 7.85 -4.93
CA SER A 137 -6.23 7.02 -6.07
C SER A 137 -6.70 5.64 -5.63
N GLY A 138 -7.85 5.22 -6.14
CA GLY A 138 -8.50 3.95 -5.80
C GLY A 138 -9.37 3.98 -4.55
N GLY A 139 -9.31 5.07 -3.78
CA GLY A 139 -10.19 5.31 -2.63
C GLY A 139 -11.62 5.68 -3.04
N PRO A 140 -12.61 5.52 -2.14
CA PRO A 140 -13.99 5.84 -2.44
C PRO A 140 -14.30 7.35 -2.32
N ILE A 141 -15.19 7.82 -3.20
CA ILE A 141 -15.91 9.09 -3.05
C ILE A 141 -17.30 8.79 -2.54
N PHE A 142 -17.71 9.40 -1.43
CA PHE A 142 -19.02 9.23 -0.82
C PHE A 142 -19.94 10.43 -1.03
N ASN A 143 -21.24 10.18 -1.11
CA ASN A 143 -22.29 11.21 -0.97
C ASN A 143 -22.70 11.40 0.52
N GLU A 144 -23.67 12.29 0.77
CA GLU A 144 -24.21 12.54 2.12
C GLU A 144 -24.89 11.32 2.77
N ASN A 145 -25.28 10.31 1.99
CA ASN A 145 -25.85 9.06 2.47
C ASN A 145 -24.77 8.00 2.81
N SER A 146 -23.48 8.35 2.72
CA SER A 146 -22.36 7.41 2.86
C SER A 146 -22.35 6.28 1.82
N GLU A 147 -22.93 6.53 0.64
CA GLU A 147 -22.88 5.62 -0.50
C GLU A 147 -21.71 5.99 -1.41
N VAL A 148 -21.03 5.00 -1.96
CA VAL A 148 -19.95 5.22 -2.94
C VAL A 148 -20.56 5.72 -4.24
N VAL A 149 -20.15 6.92 -4.65
CA VAL A 149 -20.54 7.55 -5.92
C VAL A 149 -19.40 7.56 -6.95
N GLY A 150 -18.18 7.26 -6.53
CA GLY A 150 -17.06 7.09 -7.44
C GLY A 150 -15.79 6.56 -6.80
N VAL A 151 -14.77 6.34 -7.63
CA VAL A 151 -13.43 5.90 -7.24
C VAL A 151 -12.45 7.03 -7.55
N THR A 152 -11.80 7.58 -6.54
CA THR A 152 -10.90 8.74 -6.66
C THR A 152 -9.75 8.47 -7.62
N VAL A 153 -9.38 9.47 -8.42
CA VAL A 153 -8.26 9.43 -9.37
C VAL A 153 -7.38 10.64 -9.14
N SER A 154 -6.11 10.42 -8.76
CA SER A 154 -5.13 11.49 -8.50
C SER A 154 -4.06 11.64 -9.59
N LYS A 155 -4.24 11.04 -10.78
CA LYS A 155 -3.24 11.10 -11.87
C LYS A 155 -3.17 12.45 -12.59
N PHE A 156 -4.13 13.34 -12.36
CA PHE A 156 -4.19 14.65 -13.02
C PHE A 156 -3.39 15.70 -12.22
N THR A 157 -2.13 15.93 -12.60
CA THR A 157 -1.17 16.73 -11.82
C THR A 157 -1.20 18.24 -12.08
N ASN A 158 -1.93 18.71 -13.09
CA ASN A 158 -1.99 20.13 -13.49
C ASN A 158 -3.33 20.79 -13.14
N ALA A 159 -3.99 20.32 -12.09
CA ALA A 159 -5.34 20.72 -11.73
C ALA A 159 -5.42 21.13 -10.25
N ASP A 160 -4.78 22.25 -9.91
CA ASP A 160 -4.81 22.80 -8.55
C ASP A 160 -6.25 22.97 -8.06
N ASN A 161 -6.55 22.42 -6.88
CA ASN A 161 -7.89 22.41 -6.27
C ASN A 161 -8.98 21.72 -7.10
N MET A 162 -8.62 20.74 -7.94
CA MET A 162 -9.59 19.91 -8.65
C MET A 162 -9.30 18.43 -8.39
N GLY A 163 -10.21 17.77 -7.67
CA GLY A 163 -10.25 16.33 -7.51
C GLY A 163 -11.10 15.67 -8.60
N PHE A 164 -10.72 14.45 -9.00
CA PHE A 164 -11.47 13.66 -9.96
C PHE A 164 -11.78 12.26 -9.42
N GLY A 165 -12.82 11.63 -9.95
CA GLY A 165 -13.12 10.23 -9.69
C GLY A 165 -13.86 9.55 -10.83
N VAL A 166 -13.54 8.28 -11.05
CA VAL A 166 -14.30 7.39 -11.92
C VAL A 166 -15.71 7.25 -11.35
N ARG A 167 -16.74 7.46 -12.18
CA ARG A 167 -18.15 7.38 -11.74
C ARG A 167 -18.49 5.95 -11.30
N VAL A 168 -19.35 5.82 -10.28
CA VAL A 168 -19.84 4.52 -9.79
C VAL A 168 -20.51 3.69 -10.90
N GLU A 169 -21.07 4.32 -11.93
CA GLU A 169 -21.61 3.64 -13.12
C GLU A 169 -20.59 2.71 -13.78
N ALA A 170 -19.33 3.15 -13.94
CA ALA A 170 -18.27 2.33 -14.52
C ALA A 170 -17.91 1.14 -13.60
N LEU A 171 -17.89 1.37 -12.28
CA LEU A 171 -17.67 0.31 -11.31
C LEU A 171 -18.81 -0.73 -11.36
N ARG A 172 -20.08 -0.30 -11.40
CA ARG A 172 -21.22 -1.22 -11.53
C ARG A 172 -21.13 -2.06 -12.80
N LYS A 173 -20.77 -1.46 -13.95
CA LYS A 173 -20.57 -2.19 -15.21
C LYS A 173 -19.52 -3.30 -15.06
N LEU A 174 -18.38 -3.00 -14.43
CA LEU A 174 -17.34 -4.02 -14.17
C LEU A 174 -17.86 -5.13 -13.24
N LEU A 175 -18.64 -4.77 -12.23
CA LEU A 175 -19.17 -5.71 -11.24
C LEU A 175 -20.19 -6.70 -11.82
N GLU A 176 -20.82 -6.40 -12.97
CA GLU A 176 -21.71 -7.33 -13.67
C GLU A 176 -20.99 -8.60 -14.15
N SER A 177 -19.67 -8.55 -14.35
CA SER A 177 -18.86 -9.70 -14.77
C SER A 177 -18.28 -10.51 -13.61
N VAL A 178 -18.50 -10.12 -12.35
CA VAL A 178 -17.82 -10.71 -11.17
C VAL A 178 -18.12 -12.21 -10.99
N ASP A 179 -19.31 -12.67 -11.37
CA ASP A 179 -19.68 -14.09 -11.25
C ASP A 179 -18.80 -15.00 -12.13
N GLY A 180 -18.18 -14.47 -13.18
CA GLY A 180 -17.26 -15.18 -14.07
C GLY A 180 -15.78 -15.06 -13.69
N VAL A 181 -15.44 -14.29 -12.65
CA VAL A 181 -14.05 -14.03 -12.27
C VAL A 181 -13.47 -15.20 -11.48
N ASP A 182 -12.36 -15.76 -11.96
CA ASP A 182 -11.50 -16.65 -11.21
C ASP A 182 -10.61 -15.83 -10.27
N ARG A 183 -10.90 -15.93 -8.97
CA ARG A 183 -10.20 -15.18 -7.92
C ARG A 183 -8.75 -15.63 -7.68
N ASN A 184 -8.27 -16.62 -8.42
CA ASN A 184 -6.90 -17.11 -8.33
C ASN A 184 -6.02 -16.69 -9.50
N THR A 185 -6.60 -16.08 -10.53
CA THR A 185 -5.94 -15.78 -11.79
C THR A 185 -6.05 -14.29 -12.09
N PHE A 186 -5.01 -13.70 -12.67
CA PHE A 186 -5.08 -12.34 -13.19
C PHE A 186 -5.90 -12.33 -14.48
N GLN A 187 -6.90 -11.46 -14.57
CA GLN A 187 -7.77 -11.36 -15.74
C GLN A 187 -7.92 -9.91 -16.19
N VAL A 188 -8.05 -9.72 -17.50
CA VAL A 188 -8.33 -8.43 -18.14
C VAL A 188 -9.73 -8.49 -18.73
N GLN A 189 -10.59 -7.52 -18.39
CA GLN A 189 -11.88 -7.36 -19.05
C GLN A 189 -11.69 -6.58 -20.36
N CYS A 190 -12.16 -7.15 -21.47
CA CYS A 190 -12.22 -6.45 -22.75
C CYS A 190 -13.21 -5.29 -22.69
N ASP A 191 -12.77 -4.08 -23.04
CA ASP A 191 -13.61 -2.88 -23.02
C ASP A 191 -14.77 -2.92 -24.04
N SER A 192 -14.59 -3.66 -25.14
CA SER A 192 -15.54 -3.71 -26.26
C SER A 192 -16.64 -4.77 -26.11
N CYS A 193 -16.33 -5.94 -25.54
CA CYS A 193 -17.28 -7.05 -25.44
C CYS A 193 -17.41 -7.67 -24.04
N ASP A 194 -16.75 -7.08 -23.03
CA ASP A 194 -16.77 -7.51 -21.62
C ASP A 194 -16.23 -8.94 -21.37
N GLU A 195 -15.56 -9.56 -22.36
CA GLU A 195 -14.90 -10.87 -22.24
C GLU A 195 -13.78 -10.82 -21.19
N LEU A 196 -13.68 -11.89 -20.37
CA LEU A 196 -12.63 -12.02 -19.37
C LEU A 196 -11.46 -12.83 -19.93
N ILE A 197 -10.31 -12.18 -20.07
CA ILE A 197 -9.12 -12.73 -20.72
C ILE A 197 -8.07 -13.03 -19.66
N SER A 198 -7.65 -14.28 -19.53
CA SER A 198 -6.67 -14.74 -18.54
C SER A 198 -5.30 -15.08 -19.13
N GLU A 199 -5.22 -15.23 -20.46
CA GLU A 199 -3.97 -15.53 -21.16
C GLU A 199 -3.41 -14.26 -21.81
N GLU A 200 -2.09 -14.17 -21.90
CA GLU A 200 -1.42 -13.04 -22.52
C GLU A 200 -1.71 -13.01 -24.02
N GLU A 201 -2.45 -11.98 -24.44
CA GLU A 201 -2.92 -11.82 -25.81
C GLU A 201 -2.71 -10.36 -26.28
N GLU A 202 -2.47 -10.16 -27.57
CA GLU A 202 -2.42 -8.82 -28.17
C GLU A 202 -3.84 -8.30 -28.52
N PHE A 203 -4.76 -9.22 -28.82
CA PHE A 203 -6.14 -8.91 -29.21
C PHE A 203 -7.13 -9.75 -28.40
N CYS A 204 -8.30 -9.20 -28.14
CA CYS A 204 -9.38 -9.95 -27.50
C CYS A 204 -9.76 -11.18 -28.34
N PRO A 205 -9.72 -12.41 -27.78
CA PRO A 205 -10.01 -13.63 -28.52
C PRO A 205 -11.49 -13.73 -28.95
N SER A 206 -12.38 -12.97 -28.32
CA SER A 206 -13.82 -12.96 -28.59
C SER A 206 -14.22 -11.96 -29.69
N CYS A 207 -13.75 -10.72 -29.62
CA CYS A 207 -14.18 -9.65 -30.54
C CYS A 207 -13.07 -9.04 -31.41
N GLY A 208 -11.80 -9.37 -31.16
CA GLY A 208 -10.65 -8.84 -31.91
C GLY A 208 -10.22 -7.42 -31.56
N GLU A 209 -10.75 -6.81 -30.50
CA GLU A 209 -10.29 -5.51 -29.99
C GLU A 209 -8.81 -5.58 -29.59
N LYS A 210 -8.01 -4.55 -29.91
CA LYS A 210 -6.60 -4.52 -29.47
C LYS A 210 -6.55 -4.29 -27.96
N LEU A 211 -5.86 -5.17 -27.24
CA LEU A 211 -5.67 -5.00 -25.80
C LEU A 211 -4.59 -3.93 -25.53
N PRO A 212 -4.66 -3.21 -24.39
CA PRO A 212 -3.61 -2.29 -24.00
C PRO A 212 -2.25 -3.00 -23.94
N GLU A 213 -1.21 -2.32 -24.43
CA GLU A 213 0.15 -2.86 -24.41
C GLU A 213 0.61 -3.12 -22.97
N GLU A 214 1.32 -4.23 -22.78
CA GLU A 214 1.88 -4.64 -21.48
C GLU A 214 0.82 -4.86 -20.36
N VAL A 215 -0.47 -5.01 -20.69
CA VAL A 215 -1.54 -5.19 -19.69
C VAL A 215 -1.38 -6.46 -18.84
N PHE A 216 -0.72 -7.49 -19.38
CA PHE A 216 -0.39 -8.74 -18.69
C PHE A 216 1.05 -8.76 -18.14
N ALA A 217 1.85 -7.74 -18.42
CA ALA A 217 3.25 -7.74 -18.03
C ALA A 217 3.40 -7.43 -16.53
N GLU A 218 4.19 -8.22 -15.82
CA GLU A 218 4.65 -7.88 -14.47
C GLU A 218 5.96 -7.10 -14.53
N ARG A 219 6.11 -6.15 -13.62
CA ARG A 219 7.37 -5.41 -13.49
C ARG A 219 8.47 -6.34 -13.02
N GLU A 220 9.58 -6.35 -13.75
CA GLU A 220 10.79 -7.05 -13.34
C GLU A 220 11.40 -6.43 -12.09
N GLN A 221 11.90 -7.29 -11.21
CA GLN A 221 12.61 -6.87 -10.00
C GLN A 221 14.05 -6.52 -10.34
N SER A 222 14.57 -5.44 -9.74
CA SER A 222 15.99 -5.13 -9.82
C SER A 222 16.81 -6.23 -9.09
N PRO A 223 18.09 -6.44 -9.45
CA PRO A 223 18.97 -7.36 -8.71
C PRO A 223 19.04 -7.03 -7.21
N LEU A 224 19.02 -5.73 -6.88
CA LEU A 224 18.97 -5.26 -5.50
C LEU A 224 17.67 -5.65 -4.79
N SER A 225 16.52 -5.50 -5.46
CA SER A 225 15.23 -5.92 -4.92
C SER A 225 15.22 -7.43 -4.67
N VAL A 226 15.74 -8.24 -5.60
CA VAL A 226 15.87 -9.69 -5.40
C VAL A 226 16.73 -10.01 -4.17
N PHE A 227 17.88 -9.36 -4.04
CA PHE A 227 18.78 -9.52 -2.88
C PHE A 227 18.10 -9.17 -1.55
N CYS A 228 17.46 -8.00 -1.46
CA CYS A 228 16.77 -7.55 -0.25
C CYS A 228 15.57 -8.46 0.10
N GLU A 229 14.77 -8.86 -0.90
CA GLU A 229 13.61 -9.70 -0.67
C GLU A 229 13.98 -11.13 -0.26
N GLN A 230 15.12 -11.66 -0.71
CA GLN A 230 15.68 -12.89 -0.18
C GLN A 230 16.04 -12.76 1.31
N ALA A 231 16.70 -11.66 1.70
CA ALA A 231 17.01 -11.39 3.11
C ALA A 231 15.73 -11.30 3.96
N ILE A 232 14.70 -10.62 3.47
CA ILE A 232 13.40 -10.48 4.16
C ILE A 232 12.72 -11.85 4.31
N ALA A 233 12.77 -12.69 3.28
CA ALA A 233 12.22 -14.04 3.33
C ALA A 233 12.94 -14.93 4.36
N GLU A 234 14.27 -14.81 4.49
CA GLU A 234 15.06 -15.50 5.53
C GLU A 234 14.65 -15.09 6.97
N MET A 235 14.06 -13.90 7.13
CA MET A 235 13.51 -13.43 8.42
C MET A 235 12.10 -13.99 8.71
N GLY A 236 11.53 -14.79 7.80
CA GLY A 236 10.19 -15.36 7.93
C GLY A 236 9.07 -14.40 7.51
N VAL A 237 9.39 -13.34 6.77
CA VAL A 237 8.45 -12.31 6.33
C VAL A 237 8.17 -12.48 4.84
N ASN A 238 6.91 -12.37 4.43
CA ASN A 238 6.57 -12.33 3.01
C ASN A 238 7.06 -10.99 2.41
N PRO A 239 7.99 -10.99 1.43
CA PRO A 239 8.57 -9.74 0.94
C PRO A 239 7.55 -8.81 0.26
N ILE A 240 6.49 -9.36 -0.34
CA ILE A 240 5.43 -8.55 -0.95
C ILE A 240 4.70 -7.72 0.11
N LEU A 241 4.43 -8.32 1.28
CA LEU A 241 3.81 -7.63 2.42
C LEU A 241 4.71 -6.54 3.01
N ALA A 242 6.03 -6.65 2.81
CA ALA A 242 6.99 -5.68 3.28
C ALA A 242 7.18 -4.50 2.32
N ARG A 243 6.80 -4.59 1.04
CA ARG A 243 7.03 -3.53 0.05
C ARG A 243 6.31 -2.23 0.44
N ASP A 244 7.08 -1.13 0.48
CA ASP A 244 6.59 0.21 0.82
C ASP A 244 7.22 1.26 -0.10
N GLY A 245 7.19 1.00 -1.41
CA GLY A 245 7.75 1.86 -2.45
C GLY A 245 8.97 1.28 -3.15
N TYR A 246 9.61 2.12 -3.97
CA TYR A 246 10.75 1.73 -4.80
C TYR A 246 12.00 1.49 -3.93
N ASP A 247 12.60 0.30 -4.06
CA ASP A 247 13.73 -0.16 -3.26
C ASP A 247 13.55 0.16 -1.75
N SER A 248 12.33 -0.05 -1.24
CA SER A 248 11.91 0.28 0.11
C SER A 248 10.98 -0.79 0.68
N TRP A 249 11.29 -1.26 1.89
CA TRP A 249 10.54 -2.28 2.60
C TRP A 249 10.39 -1.92 4.08
N THR A 250 9.20 -2.11 4.63
CA THR A 250 8.87 -1.91 6.04
C THR A 250 8.08 -3.11 6.56
N PHE A 251 8.54 -3.72 7.64
CA PHE A 251 7.88 -4.87 8.26
C PHE A 251 8.21 -4.96 9.75
N HIS A 252 7.62 -5.92 10.45
CA HIS A 252 7.92 -6.17 11.86
C HIS A 252 8.61 -7.52 12.05
N LYS A 253 9.63 -7.54 12.90
CA LYS A 253 10.22 -8.76 13.46
C LYS A 253 9.99 -8.72 14.96
N GLY A 254 9.10 -9.61 15.45
CA GLY A 254 8.56 -9.52 16.80
C GLY A 254 7.96 -8.13 17.05
N SER A 255 8.39 -7.44 18.10
CA SER A 255 7.89 -6.09 18.40
C SER A 255 8.57 -4.98 17.58
N SER A 256 9.73 -5.25 17.00
CA SER A 256 10.55 -4.24 16.32
C SER A 256 10.12 -4.00 14.88
N GLU A 257 9.93 -2.73 14.50
CA GLU A 257 9.77 -2.33 13.10
C GLU A 257 11.14 -2.30 12.41
N ILE A 258 11.24 -2.89 11.24
CA ILE A 258 12.43 -2.94 10.41
C ILE A 258 12.13 -2.19 9.12
N ARG A 259 13.01 -1.27 8.75
CA ARG A 259 12.95 -0.49 7.51
C ARG A 259 14.20 -0.75 6.70
N ILE A 260 14.04 -1.27 5.49
CA ILE A 260 15.13 -1.47 4.53
C ILE A 260 14.87 -0.53 3.36
N PHE A 261 15.80 0.37 3.03
CA PHE A 261 15.59 1.33 1.94
C PHE A 261 16.90 1.82 1.33
N VAL A 262 16.83 2.23 0.07
CA VAL A 262 17.93 2.91 -0.62
C VAL A 262 17.89 4.42 -0.38
N TYR A 263 19.02 4.98 0.02
CA TYR A 263 19.21 6.42 0.22
C TYR A 263 20.16 7.00 -0.82
N GLU A 264 19.73 8.05 -1.51
CA GLU A 264 20.49 8.79 -2.54
C GLU A 264 21.12 7.88 -3.62
N ASN A 265 20.49 6.75 -3.94
CA ASN A 265 21.00 5.74 -4.88
C ASN A 265 22.45 5.28 -4.59
N THR A 266 22.90 5.41 -3.34
CA THR A 266 24.29 5.20 -2.95
C THR A 266 24.41 4.21 -1.80
N TYR A 267 23.48 4.26 -0.85
CA TYR A 267 23.51 3.43 0.35
C TYR A 267 22.23 2.61 0.49
N LEU A 268 22.39 1.33 0.81
CA LEU A 268 21.33 0.50 1.37
C LEU A 268 21.37 0.64 2.89
N PHE A 269 20.24 1.03 3.47
CA PHE A 269 20.04 1.09 4.91
C PHE A 269 19.10 -0.02 5.36
N ALA A 270 19.42 -0.64 6.48
CA ALA A 270 18.47 -1.37 7.31
C ALA A 270 18.46 -0.72 8.69
N VAL A 271 17.29 -0.25 9.13
CA VAL A 271 17.14 0.56 10.33
C VAL A 271 15.95 0.07 11.14
N SER A 272 16.09 0.06 12.46
CA SER A 272 15.00 -0.19 13.40
C SER A 272 14.94 0.87 14.48
N PRO A 273 13.81 1.58 14.65
CA PRO A 273 13.55 2.42 15.82
C PRO A 273 13.15 1.54 17.02
N ILE A 274 14.14 1.03 17.76
CA ILE A 274 13.91 0.01 18.80
C ILE A 274 13.13 0.52 20.03
N ASN A 275 13.57 1.62 20.66
CA ASN A 275 12.95 2.12 21.91
C ASN A 275 13.09 3.63 22.06
N LEU A 276 12.28 4.19 22.96
CA LEU A 276 12.52 5.50 23.54
C LEU A 276 13.36 5.37 24.82
N LEU A 277 14.35 6.25 24.98
CA LEU A 277 15.10 6.44 26.23
C LEU A 277 14.13 6.62 27.41
N PRO A 278 14.46 6.11 28.61
CA PRO A 278 13.61 6.22 29.78
C PRO A 278 13.42 7.70 30.18
N LYS A 279 12.36 8.02 30.91
CA LYS A 279 12.13 9.39 31.41
C LYS A 279 13.06 9.78 32.58
N LYS A 280 13.68 8.80 33.23
CA LYS A 280 14.57 8.94 34.39
C LYS A 280 15.74 7.96 34.24
N GLU A 281 16.85 8.19 34.93
CA GLU A 281 18.02 7.30 34.93
C GLU A 281 18.60 7.01 33.54
N VAL A 282 18.51 7.99 32.62
CA VAL A 282 18.97 7.89 31.23
C VAL A 282 20.45 7.52 31.11
N GLU A 283 21.26 7.95 32.08
CA GLU A 283 22.70 7.66 32.15
C GLU A 283 23.00 6.16 32.03
N ARG A 284 22.18 5.29 32.64
CA ARG A 284 22.40 3.84 32.63
C ARG A 284 22.35 3.24 31.24
N VAL A 285 21.38 3.65 30.42
CA VAL A 285 21.24 3.16 29.05
C VAL A 285 22.28 3.79 28.12
N LEU A 286 22.62 5.05 28.34
CA LEU A 286 23.68 5.70 27.56
C LEU A 286 25.04 5.07 27.81
N ASP A 287 25.36 4.75 29.07
CA ASP A 287 26.60 4.06 29.42
C ASP A 287 26.68 2.69 28.73
N TYR A 288 25.59 1.92 28.73
CA TYR A 288 25.51 0.65 28.00
C TYR A 288 25.73 0.82 26.49
N ILE A 289 25.06 1.79 25.87
CA ILE A 289 25.19 2.06 24.43
C ILE A 289 26.63 2.48 24.07
N LEU A 290 27.32 3.19 24.96
CA LEU A 290 28.69 3.65 24.75
C LEU A 290 29.74 2.58 25.07
N SER A 291 29.43 1.61 25.94
CA SER A 291 30.39 0.59 26.38
C SER A 291 30.42 -0.64 25.49
N GLU A 292 29.31 -0.99 24.86
CA GLU A 292 29.17 -2.22 24.07
C GLU A 292 29.61 -2.03 22.61
N ASP A 293 30.14 -3.11 22.02
CA ASP A 293 30.42 -3.18 20.59
C ASP A 293 29.22 -3.77 19.84
N PHE A 294 28.54 -2.92 19.08
CA PHE A 294 27.38 -3.33 18.28
C PHE A 294 27.75 -3.71 16.84
N ALA A 295 29.04 -3.76 16.48
CA ALA A 295 29.47 -4.09 15.13
C ALA A 295 28.76 -5.35 14.57
N PRO A 296 28.36 -5.34 13.28
CA PRO A 296 28.56 -4.27 12.30
C PRO A 296 27.55 -3.10 12.40
N TYR A 297 26.63 -3.14 13.37
CA TYR A 297 25.56 -2.17 13.52
C TYR A 297 26.03 -0.92 14.26
N LYS A 298 25.29 0.17 14.07
CA LYS A 298 25.45 1.42 14.79
C LYS A 298 24.17 1.76 15.53
N LEU A 299 24.32 2.23 16.76
CA LEU A 299 23.22 2.83 17.50
C LEU A 299 23.28 4.36 17.34
N GLY A 300 22.12 4.95 17.07
CA GLY A 300 21.92 6.40 17.00
C GLY A 300 20.80 6.82 17.93
N ILE A 301 20.80 8.08 18.36
CA ILE A 301 19.73 8.65 19.17
C ILE A 301 19.28 9.96 18.53
N GLU A 302 17.99 10.09 18.29
CA GLU A 302 17.34 11.32 17.85
C GLU A 302 16.23 11.70 18.85
N GLY A 303 16.39 12.83 19.53
CA GLY A 303 15.53 13.19 20.65
C GLY A 303 15.60 12.13 21.75
N ARG A 304 14.53 11.32 21.90
CA ARG A 304 14.50 10.15 22.79
C ARG A 304 14.54 8.81 22.04
N GLN A 305 14.35 8.79 20.73
CA GLN A 305 14.29 7.54 19.97
C GLN A 305 15.69 6.99 19.75
N ILE A 306 15.88 5.74 20.13
CA ILE A 306 17.07 4.93 19.87
C ILE A 306 16.83 4.19 18.55
N TYR A 307 17.82 4.25 17.67
CA TYR A 307 17.84 3.56 16.39
C TYR A 307 18.99 2.57 16.35
N MET A 308 18.74 1.39 15.80
CA MET A 308 19.77 0.49 15.32
C MET A 308 19.83 0.58 13.80
N ALA A 309 21.04 0.71 13.24
CA ALA A 309 21.23 0.83 11.80
C ALA A 309 22.38 -0.03 11.29
N TYR A 310 22.18 -0.64 10.14
CA TYR A 310 23.20 -1.21 9.27
C TYR A 310 23.20 -0.41 7.96
N ARG A 311 24.36 0.09 7.56
CA ARG A 311 24.53 0.88 6.34
C ARG A 311 25.55 0.21 5.45
N ILE A 312 25.17 -0.02 4.20
CA ILE A 312 25.97 -0.68 3.19
C ILE A 312 26.12 0.29 2.02
N HIS A 313 27.33 0.54 1.54
CA HIS A 313 27.50 1.25 0.28
C HIS A 313 27.17 0.29 -0.87
N LEU A 314 26.37 0.71 -1.86
CA LEU A 314 25.89 -0.22 -2.89
C LEU A 314 27.03 -0.84 -3.73
N SER A 315 28.18 -0.16 -3.87
CA SER A 315 29.37 -0.73 -4.52
C SER A 315 30.02 -1.87 -3.73
N ASP A 316 29.75 -1.96 -2.42
CA ASP A 316 30.28 -3.00 -1.56
C ASP A 316 29.43 -4.27 -1.66
N LEU A 317 28.27 -4.24 -2.34
CA LEU A 317 27.46 -5.41 -2.63
C LEU A 317 28.01 -6.11 -3.89
N THR A 318 28.92 -7.06 -3.68
CA THR A 318 29.58 -7.85 -4.72
C THR A 318 29.39 -9.34 -4.44
N GLU A 319 29.67 -10.21 -5.41
CA GLU A 319 29.58 -11.67 -5.22
C GLU A 319 30.42 -12.18 -4.04
N GLU A 320 31.49 -11.47 -3.65
CA GLU A 320 32.38 -11.86 -2.54
C GLU A 320 31.80 -11.47 -1.16
N SER A 321 30.99 -10.41 -1.09
CA SER A 321 30.49 -9.83 0.15
C SER A 321 28.99 -10.03 0.37
N GLU A 322 28.25 -10.40 -0.67
CA GLU A 322 26.79 -10.50 -0.68
C GLU A 322 26.26 -11.39 0.46
N ASP A 323 26.88 -12.56 0.67
CA ASP A 323 26.47 -13.50 1.72
C ASP A 323 26.65 -12.94 3.13
N GLU A 324 27.76 -12.23 3.37
CA GLU A 324 28.01 -11.58 4.66
C GLU A 324 27.04 -10.42 4.90
N ILE A 325 26.81 -9.59 3.88
CA ILE A 325 25.87 -8.47 3.94
C ILE A 325 24.45 -8.98 4.19
N ARG A 326 24.01 -10.01 3.47
CA ARG A 326 22.69 -10.63 3.65
C ARG A 326 22.52 -11.16 5.06
N LYS A 327 23.51 -11.89 5.56
CA LYS A 327 23.53 -12.38 6.95
C LYS A 327 23.43 -11.24 7.96
N ASN A 328 24.12 -10.13 7.74
CA ASN A 328 24.06 -8.96 8.62
C ASN A 328 22.70 -8.23 8.54
N LEU A 329 22.06 -8.17 7.37
CA LEU A 329 20.69 -7.66 7.24
C LEU A 329 19.71 -8.50 8.06
N VAL A 330 19.76 -9.83 7.88
CA VAL A 330 18.91 -10.79 8.63
C VAL A 330 19.14 -10.64 10.14
N ASN A 331 20.40 -10.66 10.57
CA ASN A 331 20.75 -10.54 11.98
C ASN A 331 20.36 -9.21 12.61
N LEU A 332 20.31 -8.10 11.85
CA LEU A 332 19.82 -6.82 12.37
C LEU A 332 18.38 -6.94 12.85
N ALA A 333 17.51 -7.61 12.08
CA ALA A 333 16.10 -7.75 12.44
C ALA A 333 15.91 -8.54 13.74
N PHE A 334 16.61 -9.66 13.89
CA PHE A 334 16.59 -10.45 15.14
C PHE A 334 17.21 -9.68 16.32
N LYS A 335 18.33 -8.99 16.10
CA LYS A 335 18.99 -8.24 17.17
C LYS A 335 18.17 -7.02 17.60
N ALA A 336 17.45 -6.38 16.70
CA ALA A 336 16.55 -5.28 17.04
C ALA A 336 15.43 -5.75 17.98
N ASP A 337 14.79 -6.87 17.66
CA ASP A 337 13.74 -7.53 18.46
C ASP A 337 14.26 -8.03 19.82
N ASP A 338 15.46 -8.63 19.87
CA ASP A 338 16.05 -9.02 21.16
C ASP A 338 16.40 -7.79 22.03
N MET A 339 16.91 -6.74 21.39
CA MET A 339 17.35 -5.54 22.10
C MET A 339 16.19 -4.67 22.56
N ASP A 340 15.09 -4.58 21.81
CA ASP A 340 13.97 -3.73 22.20
C ASP A 340 13.33 -4.19 23.52
N ASN A 341 13.19 -5.50 23.69
CA ASN A 341 12.72 -6.17 24.89
C ASN A 341 13.72 -6.00 26.03
N MET A 342 15.00 -6.25 25.78
CA MET A 342 16.06 -6.11 26.79
C MET A 342 16.17 -4.68 27.33
N LEU A 343 16.06 -3.67 26.47
CA LEU A 343 16.14 -2.27 26.87
C LEU A 343 14.96 -1.85 27.76
N VAL A 344 13.77 -2.40 27.51
CA VAL A 344 12.61 -2.21 28.38
C VAL A 344 12.85 -2.88 29.74
N GLU A 345 13.25 -4.15 29.74
CA GLU A 345 13.40 -4.95 30.97
C GLU A 345 14.52 -4.46 31.89
N GLN A 346 15.68 -4.10 31.34
CA GLN A 346 16.88 -3.82 32.13
C GLN A 346 17.09 -2.33 32.42
N PHE A 347 16.66 -1.48 31.50
CA PHE A 347 16.91 -0.03 31.54
C PHE A 347 15.65 0.81 31.69
N GLY A 348 14.46 0.21 31.67
CA GLY A 348 13.19 0.92 31.81
C GLY A 348 12.88 1.81 30.61
N CYS A 349 13.45 1.51 29.44
CA CYS A 349 13.09 2.16 28.19
C CYS A 349 11.60 1.94 27.88
N GLU A 350 11.03 2.82 27.05
CA GLU A 350 9.66 2.64 26.54
C GLU A 350 9.76 2.04 25.12
N PHE A 351 8.83 1.17 24.74
CA PHE A 351 8.76 0.72 23.34
C PHE A 351 8.56 1.91 22.40
N SER A 352 9.05 1.79 21.17
CA SER A 352 8.82 2.80 20.16
C SER A 352 7.34 2.89 19.78
N GLU A 353 6.90 4.05 19.28
CA GLU A 353 5.57 4.22 18.68
C GLU A 353 5.38 3.36 17.41
N TYR A 354 6.49 2.90 16.82
CA TYR A 354 6.51 2.02 15.66
C TYR A 354 6.42 0.53 16.03
N SER A 355 6.60 0.19 17.31
CA SER A 355 6.56 -1.20 17.75
C SER A 355 5.15 -1.79 17.62
N LYS A 356 5.06 -3.06 17.21
CA LYS A 356 3.82 -3.84 17.33
C LYS A 356 3.79 -4.51 18.70
N GLN A 357 2.73 -4.25 19.47
CA GLN A 357 2.48 -5.04 20.67
C GLN A 357 1.90 -6.38 20.23
N GLU A 358 2.49 -7.48 20.69
CA GLU A 358 1.85 -8.79 20.53
C GLU A 358 0.45 -8.74 21.17
N ALA A 359 -0.57 -9.17 20.43
CA ALA A 359 -1.96 -9.21 20.87
C ALA A 359 -2.26 -10.43 21.75
#